data_AF-A0A929SGF7-F1
#
_entry.id   AF-A0A929SGF7-F1
#
_cell.length_a   1.000
_cell.length_b   1.000
_cell.length_c   1.000
_cell.angle_alpha   90.00
_cell.angle_beta   90.00
_cell.angle_gamma   90.00
#
_symmetry.space_group_name_H-M   'P 1'
#
loop_
_entity.id
_entity.type
_entity.pdbx_description
1 polymer ?
#
loop_
_entity_poly.entity_id
_entity_poly.type
_entity_poly.pdbx_seq_one_letter_code
_entity_poly.pdbx_strand_id
1 'polypeptide(L)'
;MPPPWIKYPALSEFSLGWRMGTAEDYKFKFWQWFERLDEATQRAYARAFPYPCFWHYGGWDGLDETSENERVKCAHGGDECCSELQNLEFSERGGLSDDLTDDIDDFYREGLPFWRRDGAAKYDKTSLINSSEVHEFLFFYKPDAAADGSCLGQWQSSPFAVDADEYACAEQFMMASKAQIFGDEQTQARIMQSRDAKQMKALGRQVRGFDERLWGEVRYSVVLSGNYYKFTQNPAMMRFLLATGDKILVEAGPLDKIWGIGLGQQSENASRPSAWRGQNLLGFALMEVRDELRRLYKNYDLIDKKFLRD
;
A
#
# COMPACT_ATOMS: atom_id res chain seq x y z
N MET A 1 9.40 21.93 2.61
CA MET A 1 9.05 21.05 3.75
C MET A 1 8.88 19.63 3.23
N PRO A 2 8.98 18.56 4.03
CA PRO A 2 8.57 17.21 3.60
C PRO A 2 7.08 17.20 3.24
N PRO A 3 6.65 16.41 2.24
CA PRO A 3 5.22 16.21 2.02
C PRO A 3 4.59 15.44 3.20
N PRO A 4 3.29 15.64 3.49
CA PRO A 4 2.62 15.04 4.66
C PRO A 4 2.79 13.52 4.77
N TRP A 5 2.66 12.78 3.67
CA TRP A 5 2.80 11.31 3.65
C TRP A 5 4.22 10.79 3.91
N ILE A 6 5.25 11.63 3.71
CA ILE A 6 6.63 11.28 4.11
C ILE A 6 6.86 11.61 5.59
N LYS A 7 6.28 12.70 6.09
CA LYS A 7 6.39 13.08 7.52
C LYS A 7 5.62 12.13 8.43
N TYR A 8 4.41 11.73 8.02
CA TYR A 8 3.54 10.81 8.78
C TYR A 8 3.23 9.57 7.95
N PRO A 9 4.21 8.66 7.79
CA PRO A 9 4.06 7.47 6.93
C PRO A 9 3.04 6.45 7.47
N ALA A 10 2.56 6.62 8.71
CA ALA A 10 1.56 5.75 9.32
C ALA A 10 0.11 6.17 9.03
N LEU A 11 -0.14 7.41 8.59
CA LEU A 11 -1.49 7.90 8.39
C LEU A 11 -1.99 7.57 6.98
N SER A 12 -3.18 7.01 6.89
CA SER A 12 -3.90 6.80 5.63
C SER A 12 -4.49 8.11 5.11
N GLU A 13 -4.95 8.13 3.85
CA GLU A 13 -5.55 9.32 3.22
C GLU A 13 -6.69 9.94 4.05
N PHE A 14 -7.58 9.11 4.59
CA PHE A 14 -8.75 9.54 5.35
C PHE A 14 -8.56 9.48 6.87
N SER A 15 -7.31 9.38 7.33
CA SER A 15 -7.01 9.32 8.76
C SER A 15 -7.60 10.49 9.53
N LEU A 16 -8.27 10.20 10.65
CA LEU A 16 -8.65 11.23 11.63
C LEU A 16 -7.42 11.96 12.19
N GLY A 17 -6.23 11.35 12.12
CA GLY A 17 -4.97 11.97 12.55
C GLY A 17 -4.65 13.27 11.82
N TRP A 18 -5.22 13.50 10.63
CA TRP A 18 -5.09 14.74 9.87
C TRP A 18 -5.98 15.89 10.37
N ARG A 19 -7.02 15.60 11.16
CA ARG A 19 -8.05 16.56 11.59
C ARG A 19 -8.16 16.69 13.12
N MET A 20 -7.72 15.67 13.86
CA MET A 20 -7.84 15.59 15.31
C MET A 20 -6.64 14.82 15.90
N GLY A 21 -5.44 15.02 15.34
CA GLY A 21 -4.25 14.28 15.75
C GLY A 21 -2.97 15.08 15.62
N THR A 22 -1.84 14.45 15.93
CA THR A 22 -0.52 15.09 15.95
C THR A 22 -0.05 15.61 14.60
N ALA A 23 -0.70 15.18 13.51
CA ALA A 23 -0.39 15.62 12.15
C ALA A 23 -1.19 16.83 11.67
N GLU A 24 -2.23 17.26 12.39
CA GLU A 24 -3.07 18.40 12.02
C GLU A 24 -2.25 19.69 11.89
N ASP A 25 -1.51 20.03 12.94
CA ASP A 25 -0.63 21.20 12.99
C ASP A 25 0.37 21.23 11.83
N TYR A 26 0.97 20.07 11.52
CA TYR A 26 1.93 19.97 10.44
C TYR A 26 1.26 20.11 9.08
N LYS A 27 0.12 19.45 8.86
CA LYS A 27 -0.67 19.56 7.63
C LYS A 27 -1.02 21.02 7.36
N PHE A 28 -1.49 21.74 8.38
CA PHE A 28 -1.79 23.17 8.27
C PHE A 28 -0.56 24.01 7.91
N LYS A 29 0.56 23.84 8.64
CA LYS A 29 1.83 24.54 8.35
C LYS A 29 2.37 24.23 6.96
N PHE A 30 2.23 22.98 6.51
CA PHE A 30 2.64 22.55 5.18
C PHE A 30 1.86 23.30 4.10
N TRP A 31 0.53 23.34 4.19
CA TRP A 31 -0.30 24.03 3.19
C TRP A 31 -0.09 25.54 3.20
N GLN A 32 0.00 26.16 4.38
CA GLN A 32 0.35 27.58 4.48
C GLN A 32 1.71 27.93 3.86
N TRP A 33 2.70 27.05 3.98
CA TRP A 33 3.99 27.23 3.33
C TRP A 33 3.88 27.03 1.82
N PHE A 34 3.19 25.97 1.41
CA PHE A 34 3.06 25.56 0.02
C PHE A 34 2.30 26.60 -0.83
N GLU A 35 1.19 27.14 -0.29
CA GLU A 35 0.37 28.18 -0.93
C GLU A 35 1.09 29.53 -1.09
N ARG A 36 2.15 29.77 -0.31
CA ARG A 36 2.98 30.98 -0.44
C ARG A 36 4.03 30.90 -1.55
N LEU A 37 4.27 29.71 -2.09
CA LEU A 37 5.19 29.52 -3.20
C LEU A 37 4.55 30.04 -4.50
N ASP A 38 5.38 30.48 -5.44
CA ASP A 38 4.90 30.79 -6.79
C ASP A 38 4.48 29.50 -7.52
N GLU A 39 3.61 29.65 -8.52
CA GLU A 39 3.01 28.53 -9.26
C GLU A 39 4.06 27.60 -9.91
N ALA A 40 5.17 28.15 -10.42
CA ALA A 40 6.22 27.34 -11.03
C ALA A 40 6.92 26.47 -9.97
N THR A 41 7.19 27.04 -8.79
CA THR A 41 7.75 26.30 -7.65
C THR A 41 6.75 25.27 -7.11
N GLN A 42 5.47 25.59 -7.05
CA GLN A 42 4.40 24.66 -6.67
C GLN A 42 4.35 23.44 -7.58
N ARG A 43 4.32 23.64 -8.91
CA ARG A 43 4.35 22.55 -9.90
C ARG A 43 5.64 21.73 -9.83
N ALA A 44 6.79 22.40 -9.64
CA ALA A 44 8.07 21.72 -9.48
C ALA A 44 8.08 20.84 -8.22
N TYR A 45 7.52 21.33 -7.12
CA TYR A 45 7.40 20.57 -5.88
C TYR A 45 6.45 19.37 -6.05
N ALA A 46 5.28 19.57 -6.67
CA ALA A 46 4.30 18.50 -6.96
C ALA A 46 4.92 17.35 -7.77
N ARG A 47 5.67 17.68 -8.83
CA ARG A 47 6.40 16.70 -9.66
C ARG A 47 7.53 16.00 -8.89
N ALA A 48 8.20 16.72 -7.99
CA ALA A 48 9.28 16.16 -7.19
C ALA A 48 8.77 15.23 -6.07
N PHE A 49 7.58 15.51 -5.54
CA PHE A 49 6.95 14.82 -4.43
C PHE A 49 5.49 14.51 -4.75
N PRO A 50 5.23 13.48 -5.57
CA PRO A 50 3.87 13.10 -5.91
C PRO A 50 3.20 12.36 -4.75
N TYR A 51 1.86 12.37 -4.70
CA TYR A 51 1.09 11.58 -3.74
C TYR A 51 1.31 10.08 -3.90
N PRO A 52 1.14 9.28 -2.83
CA PRO A 52 1.02 7.83 -2.95
C PRO A 52 -0.04 7.44 -3.99
N CYS A 53 0.19 6.37 -4.75
CA CYS A 53 -0.70 5.99 -5.86
C CYS A 53 -2.10 5.53 -5.44
N PHE A 54 -2.27 5.20 -4.16
CA PHE A 54 -3.52 4.78 -3.55
C PHE A 54 -4.16 5.89 -2.69
N TRP A 55 -3.65 7.12 -2.80
CA TRP A 55 -4.28 8.33 -2.29
C TRP A 55 -5.00 9.01 -3.47
N HIS A 56 -6.32 8.86 -3.51
CA HIS A 56 -7.17 9.27 -4.61
C HIS A 56 -7.83 10.64 -4.36
N TYR A 57 -7.78 11.12 -3.13
CA TYR A 57 -8.37 12.36 -2.63
C TYR A 57 -7.25 13.33 -2.17
N GLY A 58 -6.50 13.88 -3.13
CA GLY A 58 -5.34 14.72 -2.85
C GLY A 58 -5.02 15.75 -3.94
N GLY A 59 -5.07 17.04 -3.54
CA GLY A 59 -5.04 18.24 -4.39
C GLY A 59 -3.70 18.61 -5.01
N TRP A 60 -3.19 17.78 -5.92
CA TRP A 60 -2.28 18.24 -6.98
C TRP A 60 -3.04 18.55 -8.28
N ASP A 61 -4.37 18.62 -8.25
CA ASP A 61 -5.21 18.77 -9.44
C ASP A 61 -4.78 19.97 -10.27
N GLY A 62 -4.32 19.72 -11.51
CA GLY A 62 -3.77 20.73 -12.42
C GLY A 62 -2.29 21.10 -12.23
N LEU A 63 -1.61 20.59 -11.19
CA LEU A 63 -0.19 20.88 -10.89
C LEU A 63 0.76 19.75 -11.31
N ASP A 64 0.29 18.50 -11.37
CA ASP A 64 1.05 17.34 -11.83
C ASP A 64 0.40 16.67 -13.06
N GLU A 65 0.64 17.26 -14.24
CA GLU A 65 0.24 16.69 -15.54
C GLU A 65 0.98 15.39 -15.92
N THR A 66 1.99 14.98 -15.13
CA THR A 66 2.85 13.82 -15.39
C THR A 66 2.48 12.59 -14.57
N SER A 67 1.49 12.72 -13.68
CA SER A 67 0.93 11.61 -12.93
C SER A 67 0.29 10.60 -13.87
N GLU A 68 1.01 9.53 -14.20
CA GLU A 68 0.45 8.32 -14.85
C GLU A 68 -0.64 7.63 -14.00
N ASN A 69 -0.87 8.08 -12.76
CA ASN A 69 -2.03 7.64 -12.00
C ASN A 69 -3.29 8.19 -12.65
N GLU A 70 -4.09 7.30 -13.24
CA GLU A 70 -5.52 7.54 -13.39
C GLU A 70 -6.06 7.88 -12.00
N ARG A 71 -6.39 9.15 -11.76
CA ARG A 71 -7.01 9.61 -10.52
C ARG A 71 -8.46 9.97 -10.81
N VAL A 72 -9.30 9.89 -9.78
CA VAL A 72 -10.65 10.46 -9.82
C VAL A 72 -10.51 11.95 -10.11
N LYS A 73 -10.99 12.40 -11.28
CA LYS A 73 -11.01 13.84 -11.60
C LYS A 73 -12.18 14.46 -10.84
N CYS A 74 -11.90 15.39 -9.93
CA CYS A 74 -12.97 16.20 -9.35
C CYS A 74 -13.56 17.10 -10.46
N ALA A 75 -14.88 17.01 -10.70
CA ALA A 75 -15.55 17.81 -11.74
C ALA A 75 -15.61 19.31 -11.42
N HIS A 76 -15.28 19.70 -10.19
CA HIS A 76 -15.31 21.08 -9.73
C HIS A 76 -13.88 21.60 -9.67
N GLY A 77 -13.44 22.26 -10.74
CA GLY A 77 -12.15 22.94 -10.76
C GLY A 77 -12.10 24.04 -9.70
N GLY A 78 -11.15 23.94 -8.77
CA GLY A 78 -10.81 24.99 -7.81
C GLY A 78 -11.25 24.73 -6.37
N ASP A 79 -10.34 25.07 -5.43
CA ASP A 79 -10.36 25.30 -3.97
C ASP A 79 -11.53 24.91 -3.02
N GLU A 80 -12.69 24.44 -3.47
CA GLU A 80 -13.83 24.13 -2.57
C GLU A 80 -13.82 22.70 -2.01
N CYS A 81 -12.97 21.81 -2.51
CA CYS A 81 -12.95 20.41 -2.09
C CYS A 81 -12.46 20.19 -0.64
N CYS A 82 -11.81 21.18 -0.02
CA CYS A 82 -11.26 21.06 1.33
C CYS A 82 -12.15 21.63 2.44
N SER A 83 -13.31 22.24 2.14
CA SER A 83 -14.15 22.90 3.16
C SER A 83 -15.51 22.24 3.45
N GLU A 84 -16.04 21.35 2.60
CA GLU A 84 -17.41 20.84 2.76
C GLU A 84 -17.55 19.32 2.82
N LEU A 85 -16.75 18.65 3.66
CA LEU A 85 -17.14 17.35 4.25
C LEU A 85 -17.86 17.53 5.59
N GLN A 86 -18.54 18.67 5.79
CA GLN A 86 -19.14 19.02 7.08
C GLN A 86 -20.53 18.40 7.34
N ASN A 87 -21.23 17.83 6.36
CA ASN A 87 -22.60 17.32 6.60
C ASN A 87 -22.95 16.06 5.80
N LEU A 88 -22.17 14.98 5.93
CA LEU A 88 -22.70 13.64 5.65
C LEU A 88 -23.45 13.13 6.88
N GLU A 89 -24.62 13.72 7.15
CA GLU A 89 -25.64 13.01 7.92
C GLU A 89 -26.09 11.81 7.08
N PHE A 90 -25.86 10.61 7.62
CA PHE A 90 -26.47 9.37 7.14
C PHE A 90 -27.99 9.46 7.33
N SER A 91 -28.68 10.18 6.46
CA SER A 91 -30.15 10.22 6.41
C SER A 91 -30.65 9.37 5.26
N GLU A 92 -31.53 8.44 5.59
CA GLU A 92 -32.21 7.52 4.68
C GLU A 92 -32.86 8.23 3.49
N ARG A 93 -32.68 7.65 2.29
CA ARG A 93 -33.48 7.85 1.06
C ARG A 93 -33.73 9.31 0.65
N GLY A 94 -32.84 9.84 -0.20
CA GLY A 94 -33.13 10.98 -1.07
C GLY A 94 -32.05 11.11 -2.13
N GLY A 95 -32.42 10.95 -3.40
CA GLY A 95 -31.48 10.86 -4.53
C GLY A 95 -30.53 12.05 -4.64
N LEU A 96 -29.24 11.75 -4.69
CA LEU A 96 -28.18 12.64 -5.14
C LEU A 96 -27.86 12.27 -6.59
N SER A 97 -27.61 13.29 -7.41
CA SER A 97 -27.44 13.23 -8.86
C SER A 97 -26.34 12.26 -9.32
N ASP A 98 -26.70 11.43 -10.29
CA ASP A 98 -25.96 10.35 -10.98
C ASP A 98 -24.62 10.73 -11.70
N ASP A 99 -23.99 11.87 -11.45
CA ASP A 99 -22.89 12.36 -12.32
C ASP A 99 -21.49 12.43 -11.67
N LEU A 100 -21.28 11.91 -10.45
CA LEU A 100 -20.00 12.09 -9.72
C LEU A 100 -19.47 10.85 -8.97
N THR A 101 -20.10 9.69 -9.09
CA THR A 101 -19.79 8.50 -8.25
C THR A 101 -19.11 7.35 -8.98
N ASP A 102 -19.08 7.33 -10.31
CA ASP A 102 -18.73 6.10 -11.02
C ASP A 102 -17.22 5.79 -11.05
N ASP A 103 -16.33 6.80 -11.00
CA ASP A 103 -14.88 6.56 -11.04
C ASP A 103 -14.26 6.23 -9.66
N ILE A 104 -14.90 6.56 -8.53
CA ILE A 104 -14.32 6.31 -7.19
C ILE A 104 -14.49 4.85 -6.75
N ASP A 105 -15.59 4.22 -7.13
CA ASP A 105 -15.88 2.82 -6.84
C ASP A 105 -14.87 1.90 -7.54
N ASP A 106 -14.27 2.34 -8.66
CA ASP A 106 -13.18 1.63 -9.33
C ASP A 106 -11.88 1.62 -8.50
N PHE A 107 -11.72 2.54 -7.55
CA PHE A 107 -10.51 2.69 -6.73
C PHE A 107 -10.72 2.33 -5.26
N TYR A 108 -11.94 1.99 -4.85
CA TYR A 108 -12.25 1.65 -3.47
C TYR A 108 -13.15 0.43 -3.38
N ARG A 109 -12.86 -0.44 -2.41
CA ARG A 109 -13.74 -1.55 -2.09
C ARG A 109 -13.65 -1.95 -0.63
N GLU A 110 -14.80 -2.09 0.03
CA GLU A 110 -14.86 -2.40 1.47
C GLU A 110 -14.01 -1.44 2.32
N GLY A 111 -13.98 -0.16 1.93
CA GLY A 111 -13.16 0.88 2.58
C GLY A 111 -11.66 0.76 2.34
N LEU A 112 -11.21 -0.17 1.48
CA LEU A 112 -9.80 -0.32 1.11
C LEU A 112 -9.49 0.43 -0.20
N PRO A 113 -8.43 1.25 -0.23
CA PRO A 113 -7.97 1.88 -1.45
C PRO A 113 -7.26 0.85 -2.34
N PHE A 114 -7.59 0.87 -3.62
CA PHE A 114 -6.85 0.17 -4.66
C PHE A 114 -5.71 1.04 -5.18
N TRP A 115 -4.60 0.40 -5.55
CA TRP A 115 -3.43 1.09 -6.11
C TRP A 115 -3.58 1.39 -7.61
N ARG A 116 -4.49 0.69 -8.26
CA ARG A 116 -4.84 0.77 -9.67
C ARG A 116 -6.34 0.53 -9.81
N ARG A 117 -6.93 1.00 -10.92
CA ARG A 117 -8.33 0.78 -11.25
C ARG A 117 -8.69 -0.72 -11.08
N ASP A 118 -9.82 -0.99 -10.45
CA ASP A 118 -10.37 -2.32 -10.16
C ASP A 118 -9.46 -3.24 -9.31
N GLY A 119 -8.44 -2.68 -8.63
CA GLY A 119 -7.49 -3.48 -7.85
C GLY A 119 -6.55 -4.32 -8.72
N ALA A 120 -6.39 -3.95 -9.99
CA ALA A 120 -5.55 -4.68 -10.93
C ALA A 120 -4.07 -4.67 -10.51
N ALA A 121 -3.44 -5.85 -10.51
CA ALA A 121 -2.00 -5.96 -10.30
C ALA A 121 -1.22 -5.38 -11.51
N LYS A 122 -0.13 -4.67 -11.23
CA LYS A 122 0.82 -4.23 -12.26
C LYS A 122 1.64 -5.40 -12.81
N TYR A 123 1.96 -6.37 -11.95
CA TYR A 123 2.74 -7.55 -12.33
C TYR A 123 1.94 -8.83 -12.15
N ASP A 124 2.05 -9.72 -13.14
CA ASP A 124 1.45 -11.03 -13.09
C ASP A 124 2.33 -12.08 -13.79
N LYS A 125 2.05 -13.34 -13.49
CA LYS A 125 2.81 -14.48 -14.01
C LYS A 125 2.75 -14.60 -15.54
N THR A 126 1.61 -14.29 -16.15
CA THR A 126 1.41 -14.40 -17.61
C THR A 126 2.29 -13.39 -18.33
N SER A 127 2.28 -12.14 -17.87
CA SER A 127 3.15 -11.08 -18.39
C SER A 127 4.63 -11.43 -18.23
N LEU A 128 5.03 -12.01 -17.09
CA LEU A 128 6.40 -12.47 -16.87
C LEU A 128 6.81 -13.62 -17.83
N ILE A 129 5.91 -14.57 -18.11
CA ILE A 129 6.17 -15.68 -19.05
C ILE A 129 6.33 -15.17 -20.49
N ASN A 130 5.54 -14.16 -20.86
CA ASN A 130 5.51 -13.63 -22.22
C ASN A 130 6.60 -12.56 -22.46
N SER A 131 7.28 -12.11 -21.42
CA SER A 131 8.39 -11.17 -21.53
C SER A 131 9.58 -11.80 -22.26
N SER A 132 10.17 -11.06 -23.20
CA SER A 132 11.41 -11.42 -23.88
C SER A 132 12.67 -10.99 -23.13
N GLU A 133 12.51 -10.31 -21.99
CA GLU A 133 13.62 -9.80 -21.20
C GLU A 133 14.27 -10.91 -20.36
N VAL A 134 15.58 -10.79 -20.14
CA VAL A 134 16.32 -11.68 -19.25
C VAL A 134 16.19 -11.14 -17.83
N HIS A 135 15.51 -11.91 -16.98
CA HIS A 135 15.23 -11.52 -15.60
C HIS A 135 16.20 -12.19 -14.62
N GLU A 136 16.72 -11.40 -13.70
CA GLU A 136 17.39 -11.93 -12.50
C GLU A 136 16.35 -12.20 -11.40
N PHE A 137 16.48 -13.33 -10.69
CA PHE A 137 15.55 -13.72 -9.63
C PHE A 137 16.19 -13.55 -8.25
N LEU A 138 15.42 -13.00 -7.30
CA LEU A 138 15.73 -13.03 -5.87
C LEU A 138 14.69 -13.91 -5.17
N PHE A 139 15.11 -15.08 -4.75
CA PHE A 139 14.26 -16.03 -4.02
C PHE A 139 14.28 -15.74 -2.53
N PHE A 140 13.10 -15.81 -1.90
CA PHE A 140 12.96 -15.73 -0.46
C PHE A 140 11.90 -16.72 0.02
N TYR A 141 12.13 -17.34 1.18
CA TYR A 141 11.18 -18.24 1.82
C TYR A 141 11.46 -18.36 3.31
N LYS A 142 10.46 -18.02 4.15
CA LYS A 142 10.57 -17.94 5.62
C LYS A 142 11.68 -16.98 6.11
N PRO A 143 11.58 -16.46 7.33
CA PRO A 143 12.72 -15.82 7.96
C PRO A 143 13.76 -16.88 8.30
N ASP A 144 14.88 -16.90 7.57
CA ASP A 144 16.08 -17.60 7.99
C ASP A 144 17.01 -16.59 8.69
N ALA A 145 17.60 -16.99 9.82
CA ALA A 145 18.47 -16.13 10.63
C ALA A 145 19.73 -15.69 9.86
N ALA A 146 20.05 -16.35 8.76
CA ALA A 146 21.25 -16.14 7.96
C ALA A 146 21.03 -15.40 6.62
N ALA A 147 19.79 -15.04 6.26
CA ALA A 147 19.50 -14.48 4.93
C ALA A 147 19.00 -13.03 4.98
N ASP A 148 19.69 -12.16 4.23
CA ASP A 148 19.37 -10.73 4.07
C ASP A 148 17.95 -10.48 3.50
N GLY A 149 17.33 -11.48 2.85
CA GLY A 149 15.99 -11.40 2.26
C GLY A 149 14.81 -11.69 3.20
N SER A 150 15.06 -11.99 4.48
CA SER A 150 13.99 -12.30 5.45
C SER A 150 12.94 -11.18 5.57
N CYS A 151 13.36 -9.92 5.38
CA CYS A 151 12.45 -8.76 5.43
C CYS A 151 11.41 -8.73 4.31
N LEU A 152 11.53 -9.55 3.26
CA LEU A 152 10.50 -9.67 2.22
C LEU A 152 9.32 -10.54 2.67
N GLY A 153 9.52 -11.40 3.67
CA GLY A 153 8.45 -12.26 4.21
C GLY A 153 7.41 -11.50 5.03
N GLN A 154 6.15 -11.95 4.96
CA GLN A 154 5.04 -11.42 5.78
C GLN A 154 5.21 -11.69 7.28
N TRP A 155 5.92 -12.77 7.62
CA TRP A 155 6.11 -13.25 8.99
C TRP A 155 7.29 -12.60 9.71
N GLN A 156 8.13 -11.85 9.00
CA GLN A 156 9.25 -11.15 9.62
C GLN A 156 8.70 -10.14 10.62
N SER A 157 9.25 -10.13 11.83
CA SER A 157 8.95 -9.08 12.80
C SER A 157 9.42 -7.74 12.25
N SER A 158 8.46 -6.85 12.04
CA SER A 158 8.65 -5.53 11.46
C SER A 158 7.51 -4.65 11.96
N PRO A 159 7.60 -4.08 13.17
CA PRO A 159 6.55 -3.25 13.71
C PRO A 159 6.25 -2.05 12.80
N PHE A 160 4.97 -1.75 12.61
CA PHE A 160 4.49 -0.55 11.92
C PHE A 160 3.08 -0.20 12.39
N ALA A 161 2.68 1.05 12.23
CA ALA A 161 1.35 1.55 12.52
C ALA A 161 0.57 1.88 11.25
N VAL A 162 -0.74 1.73 11.29
CA VAL A 162 -1.67 2.29 10.29
C VAL A 162 -2.76 2.99 11.05
N ASP A 163 -2.82 4.31 10.89
CA ASP A 163 -3.68 5.20 11.68
C ASP A 163 -3.50 4.99 13.19
N ALA A 164 -4.50 4.45 13.88
CA ALA A 164 -4.46 4.21 15.32
C ALA A 164 -3.96 2.81 15.70
N ASP A 165 -3.85 1.89 14.74
CA ASP A 165 -3.55 0.48 14.99
C ASP A 165 -2.06 0.17 14.80
N GLU A 166 -1.51 -0.63 15.70
CA GLU A 166 -0.12 -1.13 15.63
C GLU A 166 -0.07 -2.62 15.28
N TYR A 167 0.80 -2.96 14.33
CA TYR A 167 1.01 -4.32 13.85
C TYR A 167 2.45 -4.76 14.08
N ALA A 168 2.65 -5.98 14.58
CA ALA A 168 3.97 -6.55 14.82
C ALA A 168 4.65 -7.05 13.53
N CYS A 169 3.87 -7.39 12.50
CA CYS A 169 4.32 -7.83 11.20
C CYS A 169 3.20 -7.70 10.15
N ALA A 170 3.54 -7.85 8.88
CA ALA A 170 2.59 -7.68 7.78
C ALA A 170 1.53 -8.81 7.71
N GLU A 171 1.84 -10.03 8.20
CA GLU A 171 0.82 -11.09 8.36
C GLU A 171 -0.28 -10.66 9.35
N GLN A 172 0.07 -9.96 10.43
CA GLN A 172 -0.91 -9.48 11.41
C GLN A 172 -1.89 -8.52 10.74
N PHE A 173 -1.36 -7.53 10.00
CA PHE A 173 -2.15 -6.59 9.22
C PHE A 173 -3.06 -7.32 8.24
N MET A 174 -2.50 -8.22 7.41
CA MET A 174 -3.26 -8.95 6.40
C MET A 174 -4.43 -9.74 7.00
N MET A 175 -4.21 -10.44 8.10
CA MET A 175 -5.26 -11.25 8.75
C MET A 175 -6.27 -10.37 9.51
N ALA A 176 -5.83 -9.26 10.11
CA ALA A 176 -6.72 -8.31 10.78
C ALA A 176 -7.63 -7.59 9.77
N SER A 177 -7.08 -7.10 8.66
CA SER A 177 -7.86 -6.52 7.56
C SER A 177 -8.84 -7.52 6.97
N LYS A 178 -8.42 -8.79 6.82
CA LYS A 178 -9.34 -9.85 6.40
C LYS A 178 -10.53 -9.98 7.36
N ALA A 179 -10.28 -10.05 8.66
CA ALA A 179 -11.36 -10.14 9.65
C ALA A 179 -12.27 -8.90 9.63
N GLN A 180 -11.71 -7.71 9.46
CA GLN A 180 -12.44 -6.45 9.35
C GLN A 180 -13.38 -6.42 8.13
N ILE A 181 -12.87 -6.80 6.93
CA ILE A 181 -13.65 -6.85 5.68
C ILE A 181 -14.87 -7.77 5.82
N PHE A 182 -14.72 -8.89 6.54
CA PHE A 182 -15.83 -9.84 6.76
C PHE A 182 -16.62 -9.57 8.06
N GLY A 183 -16.40 -8.43 8.72
CA GLY A 183 -17.13 -8.04 9.92
C GLY A 183 -16.91 -8.94 11.14
N ASP A 184 -15.81 -9.70 11.20
CA ASP A 184 -15.50 -10.62 12.30
C ASP A 184 -14.60 -9.98 13.37
N GLU A 185 -15.14 -9.00 14.08
CA GLU A 185 -14.46 -8.21 15.11
C GLU A 185 -13.81 -9.09 16.21
N GLN A 186 -14.46 -10.21 16.57
CA GLN A 186 -13.91 -11.13 17.59
C GLN A 186 -12.62 -11.79 17.12
N THR A 187 -12.59 -12.24 15.87
CA THR A 187 -11.37 -12.83 15.28
C THR A 187 -10.32 -11.75 15.06
N GLN A 188 -10.71 -10.56 14.60
CA GLN A 188 -9.81 -9.41 14.47
C GLN A 188 -9.12 -9.09 15.81
N ALA A 189 -9.86 -8.94 16.91
CA ALA A 189 -9.31 -8.65 18.22
C ALA A 189 -8.31 -9.73 18.69
N ARG A 190 -8.60 -11.01 18.44
CA ARG A 190 -7.68 -12.13 18.73
C ARG A 190 -6.41 -12.06 17.89
N ILE A 191 -6.52 -11.65 16.63
CA ILE A 191 -5.36 -11.45 15.73
C ILE A 191 -4.51 -10.28 16.24
N MET A 192 -5.13 -9.15 16.62
CA MET A 192 -4.45 -7.96 17.13
C MET A 192 -3.70 -8.21 18.45
N GLN A 193 -4.20 -9.13 19.29
CA GLN A 193 -3.54 -9.54 20.53
C GLN A 193 -2.40 -10.54 20.33
N SER A 194 -2.35 -11.24 19.19
CA SER A 194 -1.30 -12.22 18.93
C SER A 194 0.03 -11.55 18.59
N ARG A 195 1.14 -12.21 18.93
CA ARG A 195 2.50 -11.83 18.52
C ARG A 195 3.21 -12.96 17.76
N ASP A 196 2.49 -14.04 17.44
CA ASP A 196 3.00 -15.17 16.67
C ASP A 196 2.33 -15.21 15.28
N ALA A 197 3.12 -15.03 14.22
CA ALA A 197 2.64 -15.05 12.84
C ALA A 197 1.92 -16.37 12.48
N LYS A 198 2.35 -17.50 13.06
CA LYS A 198 1.68 -18.79 12.82
C LYS A 198 0.28 -18.79 13.42
N GLN A 199 0.10 -18.24 14.61
CA GLN A 199 -1.20 -18.09 15.25
C GLN A 199 -2.09 -17.10 14.50
N MET A 200 -1.56 -15.95 14.07
CA MET A 200 -2.28 -14.96 13.26
C MET A 200 -2.86 -15.61 11.98
N LYS A 201 -2.02 -16.37 11.26
CA LYS A 201 -2.46 -17.11 10.07
C LYS A 201 -3.54 -18.15 10.37
N ALA A 202 -3.41 -18.85 11.50
CA ALA A 202 -4.40 -19.84 11.92
C ALA A 202 -5.75 -19.19 12.26
N LEU A 203 -5.74 -18.03 12.91
CA LEU A 203 -6.94 -17.23 13.19
C LEU A 203 -7.56 -16.67 11.90
N GLY A 204 -6.76 -16.20 10.96
CA GLY A 204 -7.26 -15.71 9.67
C GLY A 204 -7.94 -16.77 8.79
N ARG A 205 -7.71 -18.07 9.07
CA ARG A 205 -8.46 -19.19 8.47
C ARG A 205 -9.81 -19.44 9.15
N GLN A 206 -10.04 -18.89 10.33
CA GLN A 206 -11.25 -19.03 11.13
C GLN A 206 -12.18 -17.82 11.01
N VAL A 207 -11.83 -16.82 10.20
CA VAL A 207 -12.66 -15.64 9.94
C VAL A 207 -14.04 -16.07 9.47
N ARG A 208 -15.07 -15.65 10.21
CA ARG A 208 -16.47 -15.90 9.92
C ARG A 208 -16.93 -15.06 8.73
N GLY A 209 -17.93 -15.54 7.99
CA GLY A 209 -18.46 -14.84 6.82
C GLY A 209 -17.51 -14.78 5.62
N PHE A 210 -16.43 -15.57 5.63
CA PHE A 210 -15.42 -15.56 4.57
C PHE A 210 -16.01 -15.92 3.19
N ASP A 211 -15.80 -15.02 2.23
CA ASP A 211 -16.11 -15.20 0.82
C ASP A 211 -14.81 -15.12 -0.01
N GLU A 212 -14.46 -16.21 -0.71
CA GLU A 212 -13.21 -16.28 -1.49
C GLU A 212 -13.24 -15.35 -2.71
N ARG A 213 -14.41 -15.04 -3.27
CA ARG A 213 -14.53 -14.16 -4.43
C ARG A 213 -14.18 -12.73 -4.02
N LEU A 214 -14.87 -12.21 -3.00
CA LEU A 214 -14.59 -10.89 -2.43
C LEU A 214 -13.14 -10.81 -1.94
N TRP A 215 -12.65 -11.83 -1.23
CA TRP A 215 -11.26 -11.86 -0.79
C TRP A 215 -10.28 -11.86 -1.97
N GLY A 216 -10.58 -12.59 -3.05
CA GLY A 216 -9.80 -12.60 -4.28
C GLY A 216 -9.66 -11.21 -4.91
N GLU A 217 -10.71 -10.41 -4.82
CA GLU A 217 -10.79 -9.04 -5.36
C GLU A 217 -9.99 -8.03 -4.52
N VAL A 218 -9.92 -8.19 -3.19
CA VAL A 218 -9.28 -7.18 -2.30
C VAL A 218 -7.93 -7.59 -1.71
N ARG A 219 -7.60 -8.89 -1.65
CA ARG A 219 -6.41 -9.39 -0.93
C ARG A 219 -5.10 -8.81 -1.42
N TYR A 220 -5.00 -8.52 -2.71
CA TYR A 220 -3.78 -7.98 -3.30
C TYR A 220 -3.52 -6.58 -2.77
N SER A 221 -4.53 -5.71 -2.79
CA SER A 221 -4.50 -4.36 -2.24
C SER A 221 -4.21 -4.34 -0.72
N VAL A 222 -4.75 -5.30 0.04
CA VAL A 222 -4.40 -5.47 1.47
C VAL A 222 -2.89 -5.72 1.63
N VAL A 223 -2.32 -6.64 0.84
CA VAL A 223 -0.89 -6.97 0.95
C VAL A 223 0.00 -5.84 0.43
N LEU A 224 -0.42 -5.12 -0.62
CA LEU A 224 0.27 -3.90 -1.08
C LEU A 224 0.35 -2.85 0.04
N SER A 225 -0.80 -2.47 0.60
CA SER A 225 -0.88 -1.47 1.67
C SER A 225 -0.09 -1.88 2.91
N GLY A 226 -0.24 -3.14 3.38
CA GLY A 226 0.51 -3.63 4.53
C GLY A 226 2.02 -3.60 4.32
N ASN A 227 2.51 -3.97 3.12
CA ASN A 227 3.93 -3.88 2.81
C ASN A 227 4.39 -2.42 2.66
N TYR A 228 3.58 -1.54 2.05
CA TYR A 228 3.89 -0.11 1.98
C TYR A 228 4.15 0.46 3.37
N TYR A 229 3.20 0.32 4.30
CA TYR A 229 3.34 0.83 5.66
C TYR A 229 4.51 0.21 6.41
N LYS A 230 4.72 -1.11 6.25
CA LYS A 230 5.88 -1.81 6.77
C LYS A 230 7.19 -1.18 6.30
N PHE A 231 7.38 -1.01 5.00
CA PHE A 231 8.66 -0.55 4.45
C PHE A 231 8.89 0.94 4.72
N THR A 232 7.87 1.80 4.62
CA THR A 232 8.04 3.24 4.92
C THR A 232 8.42 3.50 6.38
N GLN A 233 8.01 2.63 7.31
CA GLN A 233 8.32 2.75 8.74
C GLN A 233 9.55 1.95 9.19
N ASN A 234 10.12 1.12 8.32
CA ASN A 234 11.32 0.33 8.60
C ASN A 234 12.46 0.67 7.62
N PRO A 235 13.22 1.75 7.84
CA PRO A 235 14.18 2.27 6.85
C PRO A 235 15.25 1.29 6.39
N ALA A 236 15.70 0.39 7.26
CA ALA A 236 16.68 -0.64 6.88
C ALA A 236 16.07 -1.65 5.89
N MET A 237 14.83 -2.07 6.13
CA MET A 237 14.10 -2.97 5.23
C MET A 237 13.75 -2.26 3.92
N MET A 238 13.39 -0.98 3.96
CA MET A 238 13.15 -0.17 2.77
C MET A 238 14.37 -0.12 1.87
N ARG A 239 15.55 0.15 2.46
CA ARG A 239 16.82 0.16 1.72
C ARG A 239 17.10 -1.20 1.08
N PHE A 240 16.85 -2.29 1.80
CA PHE A 240 17.00 -3.63 1.22
C PHE A 240 16.07 -3.84 0.02
N LEU A 241 14.77 -3.53 0.16
CA LEU A 241 13.80 -3.66 -0.93
C LEU A 241 14.22 -2.85 -2.16
N LEU A 242 14.63 -1.59 -1.98
CA LEU A 242 15.10 -0.74 -3.07
C LEU A 242 16.38 -1.28 -3.72
N ALA A 243 17.31 -1.83 -2.92
CA ALA A 243 18.57 -2.41 -3.39
C ALA A 243 18.40 -3.70 -4.19
N THR A 244 17.23 -4.34 -4.16
CA THR A 244 16.93 -5.48 -5.04
C THR A 244 16.92 -5.10 -6.54
N GLY A 245 16.95 -3.80 -6.86
CA GLY A 245 17.06 -3.31 -8.23
C GLY A 245 15.83 -3.71 -9.04
N ASP A 246 16.04 -4.34 -10.19
CA ASP A 246 14.97 -4.78 -11.08
C ASP A 246 14.78 -6.31 -11.04
N LYS A 247 15.37 -6.97 -10.03
CA LYS A 247 15.18 -8.42 -9.83
C LYS A 247 13.70 -8.74 -9.61
N ILE A 248 13.27 -9.88 -10.15
CA ILE A 248 11.97 -10.48 -9.87
C ILE A 248 12.05 -11.10 -8.48
N LEU A 249 11.20 -10.62 -7.58
CA LEU A 249 11.11 -11.14 -6.22
C LEU A 249 10.24 -12.39 -6.25
N VAL A 250 10.77 -13.50 -5.75
CA VAL A 250 10.11 -14.80 -5.84
C VAL A 250 9.93 -15.40 -4.46
N GLU A 251 8.68 -15.48 -4.01
CA GLU A 251 8.35 -16.22 -2.80
C GLU A 251 8.40 -17.72 -3.16
N ALA A 252 9.42 -18.40 -2.62
CA ALA A 252 9.77 -19.77 -2.92
C ALA A 252 9.16 -20.78 -1.93
N GLY A 253 7.87 -20.60 -1.67
CA GLY A 253 7.04 -21.40 -0.78
C GLY A 253 6.57 -22.69 -1.45
N PRO A 254 7.03 -23.88 -1.01
CA PRO A 254 6.71 -25.15 -1.69
C PRO A 254 5.23 -25.51 -1.68
N LEU A 255 4.47 -25.00 -0.70
CA LEU A 255 3.06 -25.31 -0.49
C LEU A 255 2.13 -24.13 -0.77
N ASP A 256 2.67 -22.94 -1.03
CA ASP A 256 1.88 -21.74 -1.26
C ASP A 256 1.71 -21.51 -2.76
N LYS A 257 0.48 -21.70 -3.26
CA LYS A 257 0.15 -21.53 -4.68
C LYS A 257 -0.49 -20.17 -4.98
N ILE A 258 -0.73 -19.34 -3.97
CA ILE A 258 -1.34 -18.02 -4.15
C ILE A 258 -0.25 -16.98 -4.00
N TRP A 259 0.35 -16.88 -2.82
CA TRP A 259 1.38 -15.89 -2.53
C TRP A 259 2.76 -16.32 -3.02
N GLY A 260 3.00 -17.63 -3.11
CA GLY A 260 4.25 -18.23 -3.59
C GLY A 260 4.16 -18.89 -4.96
N ILE A 261 5.29 -19.44 -5.40
CA ILE A 261 5.41 -20.19 -6.68
C ILE A 261 5.01 -21.65 -6.58
N GLY A 262 4.69 -22.16 -5.38
CA GLY A 262 4.38 -23.58 -5.15
C GLY A 262 5.56 -24.52 -5.39
N LEU A 263 6.79 -24.00 -5.27
CA LEU A 263 8.07 -24.69 -5.43
C LEU A 263 9.07 -24.12 -4.41
N GLY A 264 9.98 -24.96 -3.91
CA GLY A 264 11.08 -24.49 -3.05
C GLY A 264 12.19 -23.82 -3.86
N GLN A 265 12.98 -22.97 -3.19
CA GLN A 265 14.08 -22.22 -3.82
C GLN A 265 15.12 -23.13 -4.52
N GLN A 266 15.34 -24.34 -4.01
CA GLN A 266 16.28 -25.30 -4.57
C GLN A 266 15.71 -26.12 -5.74
N SER A 267 14.47 -25.87 -6.16
CA SER A 267 13.89 -26.55 -7.32
C SER A 267 14.53 -26.05 -8.61
N GLU A 268 14.92 -26.98 -9.49
CA GLU A 268 15.39 -26.65 -10.85
C GLU A 268 14.36 -25.83 -11.66
N ASN A 269 13.09 -25.94 -11.31
CA ASN A 269 11.99 -25.20 -11.94
C ASN A 269 11.70 -23.85 -11.27
N ALA A 270 12.37 -23.49 -10.17
CA ALA A 270 12.11 -22.24 -9.45
C ALA A 270 12.44 -21.01 -10.30
N SER A 271 13.44 -21.08 -11.18
CA SER A 271 13.79 -19.99 -12.11
C SER A 271 13.02 -20.03 -13.44
N ARG A 272 11.98 -20.88 -13.56
CA ARG A 272 11.19 -21.04 -14.78
C ARG A 272 9.73 -20.65 -14.49
N PRO A 273 9.32 -19.39 -14.75
CA PRO A 273 7.96 -18.92 -14.47
C PRO A 273 6.85 -19.80 -15.06
N SER A 274 7.07 -20.37 -16.24
CA SER A 274 6.13 -21.30 -16.88
C SER A 274 5.95 -22.63 -16.14
N ALA A 275 6.92 -23.03 -15.31
CA ALA A 275 6.87 -24.24 -14.48
C ALA A 275 6.34 -23.99 -13.06
N TRP A 276 6.12 -22.72 -12.67
CA TRP A 276 5.56 -22.39 -11.36
C TRP A 276 4.17 -22.98 -11.20
N ARG A 277 3.87 -23.50 -10.01
CA ARG A 277 2.55 -24.06 -9.66
C ARG A 277 1.67 -23.05 -8.94
N GLY A 278 2.26 -21.95 -8.50
CA GLY A 278 1.59 -20.83 -7.87
C GLY A 278 1.65 -19.54 -8.68
N GLN A 279 1.11 -18.48 -8.09
CA GLN A 279 0.94 -17.16 -8.71
C GLN A 279 2.00 -16.13 -8.30
N ASN A 280 2.79 -16.39 -7.24
CA ASN A 280 3.81 -15.45 -6.73
C ASN A 280 3.26 -14.06 -6.37
N LEU A 281 2.01 -13.95 -5.91
CA LEU A 281 1.39 -12.65 -5.65
C LEU A 281 2.19 -11.79 -4.65
N LEU A 282 2.88 -12.41 -3.68
CA LEU A 282 3.66 -11.64 -2.71
C LEU A 282 4.89 -11.00 -3.36
N GLY A 283 5.58 -11.75 -4.22
CA GLY A 283 6.72 -11.23 -4.96
C GLY A 283 6.34 -10.03 -5.84
N PHE A 284 5.23 -10.15 -6.56
CA PHE A 284 4.68 -9.08 -7.38
C PHE A 284 4.25 -7.86 -6.56
N ALA A 285 3.54 -8.07 -5.44
CA ALA A 285 3.15 -6.97 -4.56
C ALA A 285 4.36 -6.20 -4.02
N LEU A 286 5.44 -6.90 -3.64
CA LEU A 286 6.68 -6.28 -3.17
C LEU A 286 7.37 -5.48 -4.28
N MET A 287 7.31 -5.92 -5.54
CA MET A 287 7.85 -5.18 -6.69
C MET A 287 7.05 -3.89 -6.93
N GLU A 288 5.72 -3.93 -6.83
CA GLU A 288 4.89 -2.73 -6.95
C GLU A 288 5.16 -1.73 -5.82
N VAL A 289 5.26 -2.22 -4.58
CA VAL A 289 5.66 -1.38 -3.44
C VAL A 289 7.05 -0.79 -3.66
N ARG A 290 8.01 -1.58 -4.18
CA ARG A 290 9.37 -1.10 -4.51
C ARG A 290 9.32 0.05 -5.51
N ASP A 291 8.55 -0.09 -6.58
CA ASP A 291 8.42 0.93 -7.61
C ASP A 291 7.81 2.22 -7.05
N GLU A 292 6.77 2.06 -6.24
CA GLU A 292 6.09 3.19 -5.61
C GLU A 292 7.00 3.93 -4.62
N LEU A 293 7.75 3.19 -3.80
CA LEU A 293 8.74 3.78 -2.91
C LEU A 293 9.86 4.47 -3.71
N ARG A 294 10.33 3.86 -4.81
CA ARG A 294 11.33 4.46 -5.69
C ARG A 294 10.82 5.77 -6.31
N ARG A 295 9.53 5.86 -6.62
CA ARG A 295 8.85 7.06 -7.12
C ARG A 295 8.72 8.14 -6.04
N LEU A 296 8.15 7.80 -4.88
CA LEU A 296 7.87 8.75 -3.78
C LEU A 296 9.15 9.28 -3.11
N TYR A 297 10.16 8.43 -2.96
CA TYR A 297 11.40 8.76 -2.25
C TYR A 297 12.55 9.15 -3.20
N LYS A 298 12.29 9.27 -4.52
CA LYS A 298 13.29 9.67 -5.52
C LYS A 298 14.06 10.93 -5.13
N ASN A 299 13.33 11.91 -4.58
CA ASN A 299 13.86 13.22 -4.21
C ASN A 299 13.95 13.40 -2.68
N TYR A 300 14.02 12.31 -1.91
CA TYR A 300 14.04 12.37 -0.45
C TYR A 300 15.17 13.22 0.10
N ASP A 301 16.33 13.27 -0.57
CA ASP A 301 17.47 14.10 -0.16
C ASP A 301 17.25 15.60 -0.36
N LEU A 302 16.25 16.01 -1.14
CA LEU A 302 15.85 17.42 -1.27
C LEU A 302 14.99 17.90 -0.09
N ILE A 303 14.52 16.98 0.76
CA ILE A 303 13.71 17.32 1.93
C ILE A 303 14.60 17.93 3.02
N ASP A 304 14.14 19.05 3.57
CA ASP A 304 14.74 19.61 4.78
C ASP A 304 14.46 18.71 5.99
N LYS A 305 15.47 17.91 6.36
CA LYS A 305 15.40 16.89 7.41
C LYS A 305 15.11 17.45 8.80
N LYS A 306 15.21 18.78 9.01
CA LYS A 306 14.84 19.41 10.29
C LYS A 306 13.35 19.25 10.61
N PHE A 307 12.51 19.16 9.57
CA PHE A 307 11.07 18.96 9.75
C PHE A 307 10.70 17.50 9.96
N LEU A 308 11.60 16.54 9.70
CA LEU A 308 11.36 15.12 9.93
C LEU A 308 11.53 14.74 11.39
N ARG A 309 12.38 15.46 12.11
CA ARG A 309 12.53 15.34 13.55
C ARG A 309 11.44 16.20 14.21
N ASP A 310 10.72 15.62 15.15
CA ASP A 310 9.84 16.39 16.03
C ASP A 310 10.69 17.18 17.05
#